data_AF-A0A4Q2X6N3-F1
#
_entry.id   AF-A0A4Q2X6N3-F1
#
_cell.length_a   1.000
_cell.length_b   1.000
_cell.length_c   1.000
_cell.angle_alpha   90.00
_cell.angle_beta   90.00
_cell.angle_gamma   90.00
#
_symmetry.space_group_name_H-M   'P 1'
#
loop_
_entity.id
_entity.type
_entity.pdbx_description
1 polymer ?
#
loop_
_entity_poly.entity_id
_entity_poly.type
_entity_poly.pdbx_seq_one_letter_code
_entity_poly.pdbx_strand_id
1 'polypeptide(L)'
;MNDGWEIHHFGSITAAVPTADPDGDLYPNLEEFYANTDPKLQTSSPDYDADGLPDGWEVKYFRVGSESLAAAMARQDAVMDPDGDSYNNFAEYKAGSDPTKADSKPVALAYWRFEEMTTGVVPYGNDSGGNQTNTVLDASGLGNHMMTWRNYTAPTYTTDVPFATVPVSSATNTASLAFVRDAANLFLTDNVYTTAGVGINSHVFSAYTIEASFKTTATNVWQVVVGKSGNPIGGQPPFSLKIRASDNHLVAGIVDGAGTAKEAVSTRAITSGTWFSVAVTASATELKLWIKSSADSTPVLEATTPISGAFFNYAGVNAPWVVGLGKWNNADADPFSGNIDEVRICPEVLAPSAFLVPMTSNDTDTDGMDDAWETASFGGLSQTATGDFDGDGTNNLTEYRLGLVANSGTSRFAAIRAADGRLTWPSVTGVNFTVMRSTTLAAGSWIPVGSVPGTAGTAGFTDPSPPVGGAFYRVLLEP
;
A
#
# COMPACT_ATOMS: atom_id res chain seq x y z
N MET A 1 -15.05 -30.91 -16.48
CA MET A 1 -15.34 -29.57 -15.94
C MET A 1 -16.82 -29.54 -15.62
N ASN A 2 -17.23 -28.84 -14.57
CA ASN A 2 -18.64 -28.72 -14.19
C ASN A 2 -19.18 -27.35 -14.60
N ASP A 3 -20.49 -27.25 -14.80
CA ASP A 3 -21.15 -26.02 -15.27
C ASP A 3 -20.82 -24.80 -14.39
N GLY A 4 -20.65 -24.99 -13.08
CA GLY A 4 -20.33 -23.92 -12.14
C GLY A 4 -18.96 -23.30 -12.38
N TRP A 5 -17.94 -24.12 -12.63
CA TRP A 5 -16.60 -23.68 -12.97
C TRP A 5 -16.56 -22.98 -14.32
N GLU A 6 -17.26 -23.54 -15.32
CA GLU A 6 -17.36 -22.95 -16.66
C GLU A 6 -18.03 -21.58 -16.64
N ILE A 7 -19.10 -21.41 -15.87
CA ILE A 7 -19.76 -20.12 -15.66
C ILE A 7 -18.85 -19.15 -14.91
N HIS A 8 -18.16 -19.60 -13.86
CA HIS A 8 -17.31 -18.73 -13.04
C HIS A 8 -16.19 -18.09 -13.86
N HIS A 9 -15.43 -18.90 -14.61
CA HIS A 9 -14.29 -18.38 -15.38
C HIS A 9 -14.69 -17.84 -16.76
N PHE A 10 -15.62 -18.48 -17.47
CA PHE A 10 -15.94 -18.13 -18.87
C PHE A 10 -17.28 -17.43 -19.08
N GLY A 11 -18.11 -17.33 -18.04
CA GLY A 11 -19.46 -16.74 -18.13
C GLY A 11 -20.45 -17.56 -18.97
N SER A 12 -20.08 -18.79 -19.37
CA SER A 12 -20.88 -19.65 -20.24
C SER A 12 -20.49 -21.12 -20.12
N ILE A 13 -21.50 -22.00 -20.12
CA ILE A 13 -21.36 -23.46 -20.12
C ILE A 13 -20.89 -24.04 -21.47
N THR A 14 -20.72 -23.21 -22.51
CA THR A 14 -20.28 -23.68 -23.84
C THR A 14 -18.95 -23.11 -24.28
N ALA A 15 -18.35 -22.22 -23.49
CA ALA A 15 -17.11 -21.52 -23.84
C ALA A 15 -15.83 -22.24 -23.37
N ALA A 16 -15.94 -23.10 -22.35
CA ALA A 16 -14.83 -23.86 -21.81
C ALA A 16 -14.59 -25.15 -22.63
N VAL A 17 -13.61 -25.12 -23.54
CA VAL A 17 -13.18 -26.32 -24.27
C VAL A 17 -12.14 -27.06 -23.41
N PRO A 18 -12.32 -28.35 -23.06
CA PRO A 18 -11.42 -29.04 -22.12
C PRO A 18 -9.94 -29.06 -22.54
N THR A 19 -9.67 -29.01 -23.83
CA THR A 19 -8.32 -29.05 -24.42
C THR A 19 -7.76 -27.68 -24.80
N ALA A 20 -8.53 -26.61 -24.57
CA ALA A 20 -8.03 -25.27 -24.81
C ALA A 20 -7.17 -24.80 -23.64
N ASP A 21 -6.18 -23.99 -23.96
CA ASP A 21 -5.24 -23.31 -23.06
C ASP A 21 -5.39 -21.80 -23.37
N PRO A 22 -6.34 -21.11 -22.73
CA PRO A 22 -6.70 -19.74 -23.08
C PRO A 22 -5.67 -18.69 -22.66
N ASP A 23 -4.87 -18.95 -21.63
CA ASP A 23 -3.85 -18.03 -21.09
C ASP A 23 -2.42 -18.39 -21.51
N GLY A 24 -2.23 -19.52 -22.16
CA GLY A 24 -0.98 -19.93 -22.80
C GLY A 24 0.06 -20.42 -21.80
N ASP A 25 -0.36 -20.92 -20.64
CA ASP A 25 0.53 -21.45 -19.60
C ASP A 25 0.94 -22.92 -19.83
N LEU A 26 0.44 -23.54 -20.92
CA LEU A 26 0.60 -24.93 -21.30
C LEU A 26 -0.24 -25.95 -20.51
N TYR A 27 -1.13 -25.48 -19.65
CA TYR A 27 -2.16 -26.29 -19.02
C TYR A 27 -3.49 -26.13 -19.76
N PRO A 28 -4.11 -27.24 -20.20
CA PRO A 28 -5.46 -27.16 -20.74
C PRO A 28 -6.48 -26.99 -19.61
N ASN A 29 -7.59 -26.33 -19.90
CA ASN A 29 -8.72 -26.10 -18.98
C ASN A 29 -9.10 -27.31 -18.12
N LEU A 30 -9.02 -28.53 -18.67
CA LEU A 30 -9.35 -29.76 -17.93
C LEU A 30 -8.39 -30.04 -16.77
N GLU A 31 -7.10 -29.78 -16.93
CA GLU A 31 -6.09 -29.99 -15.90
C GLU A 31 -6.21 -28.93 -14.81
N GLU A 32 -6.39 -27.67 -15.20
CA GLU A 32 -6.62 -26.55 -14.29
C GLU A 32 -7.88 -26.72 -13.45
N PHE A 33 -8.95 -27.25 -14.03
CA PHE A 33 -10.15 -27.63 -13.30
C PHE A 33 -9.86 -28.65 -12.18
N TYR A 34 -8.97 -29.62 -12.42
CA TYR A 34 -8.58 -30.59 -11.39
C TYR A 34 -7.59 -30.01 -10.37
N ALA A 35 -6.78 -29.03 -10.76
CA ALA A 35 -5.82 -28.33 -9.91
C ALA A 35 -6.43 -27.15 -9.13
N ASN A 36 -7.67 -26.76 -9.46
CA ASN A 36 -8.37 -25.61 -8.89
C ASN A 36 -7.60 -24.29 -9.11
N THR A 37 -7.09 -24.11 -10.34
CA THR A 37 -6.39 -22.91 -10.81
C THR A 37 -7.27 -22.09 -11.77
N ASP A 38 -6.85 -20.86 -12.11
CA ASP A 38 -7.62 -19.95 -12.97
C ASP A 38 -7.17 -20.04 -14.45
N PRO A 39 -7.99 -20.62 -15.36
CA PRO A 39 -7.69 -20.89 -16.78
C PRO A 39 -7.62 -19.67 -17.70
N LYS A 40 -7.51 -18.49 -17.10
CA LYS A 40 -7.40 -17.21 -17.77
C LYS A 40 -6.24 -16.38 -17.25
N LEU A 41 -5.50 -16.92 -16.29
CA LEU A 41 -4.42 -16.25 -15.61
C LEU A 41 -3.18 -17.14 -15.66
N GLN A 42 -2.28 -16.81 -16.60
CA GLN A 42 -1.07 -17.59 -16.88
C GLN A 42 -0.18 -17.86 -15.66
N THR A 43 -0.30 -17.07 -14.59
CA THR A 43 0.46 -17.24 -13.34
C THR A 43 -0.30 -18.02 -12.27
N SER A 44 -1.48 -18.56 -12.59
CA SER A 44 -2.29 -19.44 -11.75
C SER A 44 -2.31 -20.82 -12.40
N SER A 45 -1.32 -21.63 -12.08
CA SER A 45 -1.14 -22.96 -12.64
C SER A 45 -0.78 -23.96 -11.52
N PRO A 46 -0.78 -25.27 -11.79
CA PRO A 46 -0.07 -26.23 -10.96
C PRO A 46 1.41 -25.83 -10.77
N ASP A 47 2.00 -26.30 -9.67
CA ASP A 47 3.43 -26.27 -9.35
C ASP A 47 3.89 -27.74 -9.30
N TYR A 48 4.39 -28.25 -10.43
CA TYR A 48 4.61 -29.69 -10.62
C TYR A 48 5.94 -30.17 -10.02
N ASP A 49 6.95 -29.31 -9.97
CA ASP A 49 8.25 -29.61 -9.37
C ASP A 49 8.37 -29.15 -7.90
N ALA A 50 7.34 -28.50 -7.37
CA ALA A 50 7.12 -28.16 -5.97
C ALA A 50 8.20 -27.24 -5.38
N ASP A 51 8.71 -26.33 -6.21
CA ASP A 51 9.71 -25.37 -5.79
C ASP A 51 9.10 -24.07 -5.21
N GLY A 52 7.78 -23.92 -5.33
CA GLY A 52 7.01 -22.77 -4.83
C GLY A 52 6.66 -21.72 -5.88
N LEU A 53 7.06 -21.92 -7.15
CA LEU A 53 6.64 -21.14 -8.30
C LEU A 53 5.53 -21.88 -9.07
N PRO A 54 4.43 -21.22 -9.48
CA PRO A 54 3.52 -21.84 -10.44
C PRO A 54 4.22 -22.02 -11.79
N ASP A 55 4.15 -23.22 -12.37
CA ASP A 55 4.77 -23.55 -13.66
C ASP A 55 4.46 -22.54 -14.78
N GLY A 56 3.23 -22.02 -14.80
CA GLY A 56 2.75 -21.03 -15.75
C GLY A 56 3.43 -19.68 -15.61
N TRP A 57 3.86 -19.31 -14.40
CA TRP A 57 4.71 -18.15 -14.15
C TRP A 57 6.09 -18.34 -14.78
N GLU A 58 6.67 -19.53 -14.68
CA GLU A 58 7.93 -19.85 -15.33
C GLU A 58 7.78 -19.86 -16.86
N VAL A 59 6.66 -20.37 -17.36
CA VAL A 59 6.30 -20.31 -18.78
C VAL A 59 6.22 -18.87 -19.28
N LYS A 60 5.57 -17.99 -18.52
CA LYS A 60 5.41 -16.58 -18.88
C LYS A 60 6.74 -15.85 -19.07
N TYR A 61 7.69 -16.04 -18.14
CA TYR A 61 8.92 -15.26 -18.10
C TYR A 61 10.11 -15.93 -18.78
N PHE A 62 10.19 -17.25 -18.73
CA PHE A 62 11.41 -17.96 -19.11
C PHE A 62 11.26 -18.87 -20.32
N ARG A 63 10.04 -19.15 -20.79
CA ARG A 63 9.85 -20.05 -21.95
C ARG A 63 10.49 -19.49 -23.22
N VAL A 64 11.24 -20.35 -23.91
CA VAL A 64 11.88 -20.03 -25.18
C VAL A 64 11.19 -20.76 -26.33
N GLY A 65 10.59 -19.99 -27.24
CA GLY A 65 9.96 -20.54 -28.45
C GLY A 65 8.75 -21.42 -28.15
N SER A 66 8.74 -22.65 -28.68
CA SER A 66 7.62 -23.60 -28.56
C SER A 66 8.00 -24.85 -27.77
N GLU A 67 8.96 -24.73 -26.86
CA GLU A 67 9.37 -25.84 -26.02
C GLU A 67 8.26 -26.36 -25.10
N SER A 68 8.49 -27.55 -24.55
CA SER A 68 7.58 -28.23 -23.62
C SER A 68 7.58 -27.61 -22.24
N LEU A 69 6.48 -27.79 -21.50
CA LEU A 69 6.33 -27.43 -20.09
C LEU A 69 7.52 -27.92 -19.23
N ALA A 70 7.89 -29.20 -19.36
CA ALA A 70 9.03 -29.78 -18.63
C ALA A 70 10.39 -29.11 -18.91
N ALA A 71 10.55 -28.44 -20.06
CA ALA A 71 11.76 -27.70 -20.39
C ALA A 71 11.71 -26.25 -19.89
N ALA A 72 10.51 -25.68 -19.76
CA ALA A 72 10.29 -24.36 -19.21
C ALA A 72 10.57 -24.34 -17.69
N MET A 73 9.95 -25.24 -16.92
CA MET A 73 10.17 -25.38 -15.47
C MET A 73 11.61 -25.73 -15.11
N ALA A 74 12.27 -26.59 -15.90
CA ALA A 74 13.67 -26.96 -15.61
C ALA A 74 14.70 -25.83 -15.87
N ARG A 75 14.30 -24.66 -16.41
CA ARG A 75 15.23 -23.58 -16.77
C ARG A 75 15.59 -22.70 -15.58
N GLN A 76 14.65 -22.47 -14.68
CA GLN A 76 14.80 -21.60 -13.52
C GLN A 76 14.32 -22.36 -12.29
N ASP A 77 14.68 -21.88 -11.11
CA ASP A 77 14.08 -22.34 -9.87
C ASP A 77 13.76 -21.14 -8.98
N ALA A 78 13.02 -21.37 -7.90
CA ALA A 78 12.63 -20.40 -6.89
C ALA A 78 13.80 -19.57 -6.30
N VAL A 79 15.04 -20.10 -6.30
CA VAL A 79 16.21 -19.45 -5.67
C VAL A 79 17.16 -18.78 -6.66
N MET A 80 16.97 -18.96 -7.96
CA MET A 80 17.73 -18.27 -9.01
C MET A 80 17.37 -16.78 -9.10
N ASP A 81 18.35 -15.99 -9.52
CA ASP A 81 18.30 -14.54 -9.79
C ASP A 81 18.77 -14.33 -11.25
N PRO A 82 17.85 -14.41 -12.22
CA PRO A 82 18.21 -14.43 -13.64
C PRO A 82 18.63 -13.07 -14.20
N ASP A 83 18.19 -11.96 -13.60
CA ASP A 83 18.51 -10.61 -14.06
C ASP A 83 19.65 -9.93 -13.26
N GLY A 84 20.06 -10.55 -12.14
CA GLY A 84 21.21 -10.17 -11.33
C GLY A 84 20.94 -9.00 -10.39
N ASP A 85 19.69 -8.72 -10.03
CA ASP A 85 19.30 -7.61 -9.18
C ASP A 85 19.31 -7.95 -7.66
N SER A 86 19.72 -9.18 -7.32
CA SER A 86 19.79 -9.77 -5.98
C SER A 86 18.45 -10.21 -5.37
N TYR A 87 17.36 -10.20 -6.13
CA TYR A 87 16.10 -10.85 -5.77
C TYR A 87 15.98 -12.18 -6.51
N ASN A 88 15.49 -13.21 -5.81
CA ASN A 88 15.25 -14.50 -6.45
C ASN A 88 13.83 -14.59 -7.00
N ASN A 89 13.61 -15.53 -7.92
CA ASN A 89 12.33 -15.74 -8.58
C ASN A 89 11.16 -15.87 -7.60
N PHE A 90 11.33 -16.52 -6.45
CA PHE A 90 10.26 -16.63 -5.45
C PHE A 90 9.84 -15.28 -4.87
N ALA A 91 10.80 -14.42 -4.52
CA ALA A 91 10.51 -13.08 -4.04
C ALA A 91 9.81 -12.23 -5.10
N GLU A 92 10.24 -12.37 -6.34
CA GLU A 92 9.66 -11.65 -7.47
C GLU A 92 8.26 -12.10 -7.82
N TYR A 93 8.01 -13.42 -7.82
CA TYR A 93 6.67 -13.99 -7.95
C TYR A 93 5.73 -13.43 -6.87
N LYS A 94 6.18 -13.43 -5.60
CA LYS A 94 5.40 -12.88 -4.48
C LYS A 94 5.15 -11.37 -4.60
N ALA A 95 6.09 -10.64 -5.18
CA ALA A 95 5.98 -9.20 -5.38
C ALA A 95 5.28 -8.80 -6.70
N GLY A 96 5.05 -9.75 -7.61
CA GLY A 96 4.55 -9.49 -8.95
C GLY A 96 5.52 -8.71 -9.85
N SER A 97 6.83 -8.77 -9.59
CA SER A 97 7.84 -8.16 -10.46
C SER A 97 8.16 -9.05 -11.68
N ASP A 98 8.91 -8.48 -12.63
CA ASP A 98 9.37 -9.16 -13.84
C ASP A 98 10.82 -9.64 -13.65
N PRO A 99 11.04 -10.95 -13.44
CA PRO A 99 12.35 -11.52 -13.07
C PRO A 99 13.37 -11.52 -14.21
N THR A 100 13.00 -10.99 -15.37
CA THR A 100 13.90 -10.83 -16.51
C THR A 100 14.46 -9.42 -16.61
N LYS A 101 14.11 -8.54 -15.67
CA LYS A 101 14.37 -7.10 -15.72
C LYS A 101 14.81 -6.60 -14.35
N ALA A 102 16.11 -6.32 -14.24
CA ALA A 102 16.72 -5.82 -13.01
C ALA A 102 16.18 -4.46 -12.48
N ASP A 103 15.33 -3.77 -13.25
CA ASP A 103 14.61 -2.55 -12.82
C ASP A 103 13.17 -2.83 -12.31
N SER A 104 12.67 -4.05 -12.48
CA SER A 104 11.41 -4.55 -11.93
C SER A 104 11.71 -5.44 -10.73
N LYS A 105 11.57 -4.91 -9.52
CA LYS A 105 11.99 -5.61 -8.31
C LYS A 105 10.94 -5.54 -7.21
N PRO A 106 10.98 -6.45 -6.21
CA PRO A 106 10.17 -6.36 -5.02
C PRO A 106 10.32 -5.00 -4.35
N VAL A 107 9.18 -4.31 -4.17
CA VAL A 107 9.14 -3.00 -3.52
C VAL A 107 9.42 -3.13 -2.02
N ALA A 108 9.04 -4.26 -1.40
CA ALA A 108 9.18 -4.52 0.03
C ALA A 108 10.34 -5.49 0.32
N LEU A 109 11.20 -5.14 1.29
CA LEU A 109 12.15 -6.06 1.90
C LEU A 109 11.52 -6.94 2.98
N ALA A 110 10.50 -6.42 3.66
CA ALA A 110 9.70 -7.18 4.60
C ALA A 110 8.30 -6.61 4.66
N TYR A 111 7.31 -7.49 4.82
CA TYR A 111 5.92 -7.08 4.94
C TYR A 111 5.16 -8.05 5.87
N TRP A 112 4.87 -7.61 7.09
CA TRP A 112 4.14 -8.39 8.08
C TRP A 112 2.70 -7.88 8.15
N ARG A 113 1.79 -8.71 7.62
CA ARG A 113 0.35 -8.40 7.51
C ARG A 113 -0.49 -8.96 8.66
N PHE A 114 0.04 -9.93 9.41
CA PHE A 114 -0.64 -10.57 10.54
C PHE A 114 -1.95 -11.31 10.18
N GLU A 115 -1.98 -11.98 9.03
CA GLU A 115 -3.14 -12.71 8.51
C GLU A 115 -3.14 -14.22 8.85
N GLU A 116 -2.18 -14.69 9.64
CA GLU A 116 -2.00 -16.11 9.93
C GLU A 116 -3.17 -16.69 10.74
N MET A 117 -3.82 -15.85 11.55
CA MET A 117 -4.99 -16.18 12.35
C MET A 117 -5.87 -14.95 12.56
N THR A 118 -7.16 -15.14 12.80
CA THR A 118 -8.10 -14.05 13.13
C THR A 118 -8.29 -13.85 14.63
N THR A 119 -7.96 -14.86 15.44
CA THR A 119 -8.02 -14.83 16.90
C THR A 119 -6.96 -15.75 17.52
N GLY A 120 -6.59 -15.48 18.78
CA GLY A 120 -5.66 -16.32 19.54
C GLY A 120 -4.25 -15.74 19.62
N VAL A 121 -3.42 -16.30 20.48
CA VAL A 121 -2.05 -15.81 20.72
C VAL A 121 -1.12 -16.21 19.58
N VAL A 122 -0.16 -15.34 19.24
CA VAL A 122 0.92 -15.69 18.31
C VAL A 122 1.60 -16.97 18.78
N PRO A 123 1.81 -17.99 17.92
CA PRO A 123 2.45 -19.23 18.33
C PRO A 123 3.86 -18.94 18.86
N TYR A 124 4.18 -19.55 20.00
CA TYR A 124 5.38 -19.27 20.77
C TYR A 124 6.11 -20.55 21.18
N GLY A 125 7.41 -20.42 21.46
CA GLY A 125 8.24 -21.52 21.94
C GLY A 125 7.91 -21.95 23.37
N ASN A 126 8.41 -23.12 23.79
CA ASN A 126 8.23 -23.60 25.16
C ASN A 126 9.50 -23.42 26.02
N ASP A 127 9.32 -23.40 27.34
CA ASP A 127 10.41 -23.30 28.31
C ASP A 127 11.29 -24.55 28.38
N SER A 128 10.90 -25.62 27.69
CA SER A 128 11.61 -26.90 27.63
C SER A 128 12.55 -27.04 26.43
N GLY A 129 12.78 -25.96 25.66
CA GLY A 129 13.99 -25.85 24.82
C GLY A 129 13.81 -25.64 23.33
N GLY A 130 12.69 -25.10 22.85
CA GLY A 130 12.56 -24.70 21.44
C GLY A 130 11.85 -23.37 21.27
N ASN A 131 12.52 -22.40 20.64
CA ASN A 131 11.83 -21.24 20.07
C ASN A 131 11.00 -21.73 18.87
N GLN A 132 9.75 -21.30 18.78
CA GLN A 132 8.96 -21.50 17.58
C GLN A 132 9.25 -20.33 16.64
N THR A 133 10.16 -20.55 15.68
CA THR A 133 10.54 -19.55 14.68
C THR A 133 9.51 -19.47 13.57
N ASN A 134 9.48 -18.34 12.86
CA ASN A 134 8.66 -18.12 11.67
C ASN A 134 7.15 -18.27 11.92
N THR A 135 6.68 -17.72 13.05
CA THR A 135 5.27 -17.79 13.46
C THR A 135 4.44 -16.58 13.04
N VAL A 136 5.13 -15.52 12.60
CA VAL A 136 4.55 -14.38 11.90
C VAL A 136 5.28 -14.26 10.57
N LEU A 137 4.57 -14.48 9.48
CA LEU A 137 5.13 -14.67 8.16
C LEU A 137 5.39 -13.34 7.46
N ASP A 138 6.34 -13.37 6.54
CA ASP A 138 6.77 -12.23 5.74
C ASP A 138 6.13 -12.38 4.37
N ALA A 139 5.12 -11.54 4.12
CA ALA A 139 4.35 -11.54 2.90
C ALA A 139 5.15 -11.06 1.68
N SER A 140 6.33 -10.44 1.88
CA SER A 140 7.20 -10.04 0.76
C SER A 140 7.83 -11.25 0.04
N GLY A 141 7.84 -12.43 0.67
CA GLY A 141 8.49 -13.63 0.11
C GLY A 141 9.98 -13.74 0.43
N LEU A 142 10.59 -12.74 1.09
CA LEU A 142 12.04 -12.69 1.36
C LEU A 142 12.47 -13.42 2.65
N GLY A 143 11.55 -14.12 3.30
CA GLY A 143 11.85 -14.96 4.46
C GLY A 143 12.24 -14.18 5.72
N ASN A 144 11.92 -12.89 5.82
CA ASN A 144 12.17 -12.07 7.00
C ASN A 144 11.10 -12.29 8.08
N HIS A 145 10.76 -13.54 8.35
CA HIS A 145 9.73 -13.91 9.29
C HIS A 145 10.06 -13.45 10.72
N MET A 146 9.01 -13.21 11.48
CA MET A 146 9.08 -12.86 12.89
C MET A 146 8.67 -14.04 13.79
N MET A 147 9.03 -13.91 15.06
CA MET A 147 8.63 -14.79 16.14
C MET A 147 8.37 -13.99 17.41
N THR A 148 7.71 -14.61 18.38
CA THR A 148 7.71 -14.14 19.77
C THR A 148 8.40 -15.18 20.66
N TRP A 149 8.89 -14.74 21.81
CA TRP A 149 9.69 -15.58 22.68
C TRP A 149 8.83 -16.63 23.42
N ARG A 150 7.86 -16.18 24.21
CA ARG A 150 7.05 -17.01 25.12
C ARG A 150 5.61 -16.51 25.23
N ASN A 151 4.79 -17.26 25.95
CA ASN A 151 3.38 -16.92 26.20
C ASN A 151 3.17 -15.55 26.84
N TYR A 152 4.09 -15.08 27.68
CA TYR A 152 4.01 -13.78 28.35
C TYR A 152 4.62 -12.61 27.55
N THR A 153 5.07 -12.86 26.32
CA THR A 153 5.50 -11.84 25.36
C THR A 153 4.72 -11.93 24.04
N ALA A 154 3.75 -12.85 23.96
CA ALA A 154 3.06 -13.18 22.72
C ALA A 154 1.84 -12.25 22.56
N PRO A 155 1.82 -11.36 21.55
CA PRO A 155 0.62 -10.60 21.25
C PRO A 155 -0.49 -11.54 20.74
N THR A 156 -1.71 -11.01 20.67
CA THR A 156 -2.90 -11.77 20.30
C THR A 156 -3.46 -11.27 18.97
N TYR A 157 -3.77 -12.17 18.04
CA TYR A 157 -4.52 -11.85 16.83
C TYR A 157 -5.94 -11.40 17.18
N THR A 158 -6.40 -10.34 16.50
CA THR A 158 -7.77 -9.83 16.64
C THR A 158 -8.30 -9.39 15.29
N THR A 159 -9.62 -9.47 15.10
CA THR A 159 -10.31 -8.98 13.89
C THR A 159 -10.48 -7.46 13.84
N ASP A 160 -9.90 -6.72 14.78
CA ASP A 160 -9.92 -5.27 14.78
C ASP A 160 -8.84 -4.76 13.83
N VAL A 161 -9.23 -4.25 12.67
CA VAL A 161 -8.33 -3.91 11.56
C VAL A 161 -8.54 -2.44 11.13
N PRO A 162 -7.52 -1.77 10.56
CA PRO A 162 -7.64 -0.39 10.08
C PRO A 162 -8.56 -0.25 8.86
N PHE A 163 -8.69 -1.30 8.06
CA PHE A 163 -9.49 -1.37 6.83
C PHE A 163 -9.76 -2.85 6.50
N ALA A 164 -10.84 -3.14 5.76
CA ALA A 164 -11.20 -4.52 5.38
C ALA A 164 -10.33 -5.08 4.23
N THR A 165 -9.74 -4.20 3.43
CA THR A 165 -8.82 -4.54 2.35
C THR A 165 -7.69 -3.53 2.33
N VAL A 166 -6.46 -4.00 2.13
CA VAL A 166 -5.27 -3.14 2.00
C VAL A 166 -5.45 -2.23 0.78
N PRO A 167 -5.50 -0.91 0.95
CA PRO A 167 -5.78 0.03 -0.12
C PRO A 167 -4.93 -0.14 -1.40
N VAL A 168 -3.61 -0.31 -1.26
CA VAL A 168 -2.72 -0.37 -2.44
C VAL A 168 -2.78 -1.70 -3.19
N SER A 169 -3.11 -2.80 -2.51
CA SER A 169 -3.04 -4.16 -3.08
C SER A 169 -4.39 -4.84 -3.22
N SER A 170 -5.46 -4.25 -2.66
CA SER A 170 -6.79 -4.86 -2.50
C SER A 170 -6.79 -6.20 -1.74
N ALA A 171 -5.67 -6.56 -1.12
CA ALA A 171 -5.57 -7.80 -0.37
C ALA A 171 -6.52 -7.74 0.84
N THR A 172 -7.29 -8.81 1.09
CA THR A 172 -8.16 -8.88 2.26
C THR A 172 -7.34 -8.72 3.53
N ASN A 173 -7.82 -7.84 4.42
CA ASN A 173 -7.26 -7.65 5.75
C ASN A 173 -8.24 -8.22 6.79
N THR A 174 -7.83 -9.27 7.48
CA THR A 174 -8.69 -10.02 8.40
C THR A 174 -8.27 -9.93 9.85
N ALA A 175 -7.02 -9.54 10.13
CA ALA A 175 -6.50 -9.52 11.48
C ALA A 175 -5.34 -8.53 11.70
N SER A 176 -5.25 -8.05 12.93
CA SER A 176 -4.11 -7.30 13.46
C SER A 176 -3.56 -8.00 14.70
N LEU A 177 -2.41 -7.54 15.19
CA LEU A 177 -1.88 -7.96 16.49
C LEU A 177 -2.20 -6.95 17.58
N ALA A 178 -2.85 -7.41 18.65
CA ALA A 178 -3.07 -6.68 19.89
C ALA A 178 -1.94 -6.95 20.90
N PHE A 179 -1.34 -5.87 21.38
CA PHE A 179 -0.24 -5.84 22.34
C PHE A 179 -0.75 -5.33 23.68
N VAL A 180 -0.43 -6.08 24.73
CA VAL A 180 -0.78 -5.71 26.11
C VAL A 180 0.45 -5.16 26.83
N ARG A 181 0.20 -4.09 27.58
CA ARG A 181 1.14 -3.53 28.53
C ARG A 181 0.61 -3.76 29.94
N ASP A 182 1.47 -4.22 30.86
CA ASP A 182 1.13 -4.15 32.29
C ASP A 182 1.32 -2.72 32.84
N ALA A 183 0.55 -2.37 33.86
CA ALA A 183 0.61 -1.04 34.48
C ALA A 183 1.92 -0.76 35.25
N ALA A 184 2.81 -1.75 35.41
CA ALA A 184 4.04 -1.69 36.20
C ALA A 184 5.33 -1.68 35.35
N ASN A 185 5.22 -1.79 34.02
CA ASN A 185 6.28 -1.69 33.02
C ASN A 185 7.44 -2.70 33.18
N LEU A 186 7.20 -3.89 33.74
CA LEU A 186 8.29 -4.82 34.10
C LEU A 186 8.17 -6.26 33.55
N PHE A 187 7.00 -6.75 33.12
CA PHE A 187 6.89 -8.18 32.75
C PHE A 187 6.05 -8.49 31.50
N LEU A 188 5.06 -7.66 31.14
CA LEU A 188 4.31 -7.82 29.89
C LEU A 188 4.85 -6.86 28.83
N THR A 189 5.77 -7.38 28.03
CA THR A 189 6.39 -6.72 26.89
C THR A 189 6.02 -7.48 25.62
N ASP A 190 4.73 -7.51 25.30
CA ASP A 190 4.29 -8.17 24.06
C ASP A 190 5.07 -7.62 22.88
N ASN A 191 5.67 -8.51 22.11
CA ASN A 191 6.42 -8.14 20.92
C ASN A 191 6.58 -9.33 19.98
N VAL A 192 6.79 -8.99 18.72
CA VAL A 192 7.30 -9.92 17.71
C VAL A 192 8.55 -9.31 17.09
N TYR A 193 9.50 -10.16 16.73
CA TYR A 193 10.79 -9.73 16.23
C TYR A 193 11.33 -10.69 15.19
N THR A 194 12.13 -10.16 14.27
CA THR A 194 12.75 -10.96 13.21
C THR A 194 13.71 -11.99 13.81
N THR A 195 13.72 -13.20 13.24
CA THR A 195 14.59 -14.28 13.72
C THR A 195 16.07 -13.97 13.46
N ALA A 196 16.97 -14.65 14.17
CA ALA A 196 18.40 -14.45 13.96
C ALA A 196 18.82 -14.92 12.56
N GLY A 197 19.65 -14.12 11.87
CA GLY A 197 20.22 -14.49 10.57
C GLY A 197 19.38 -14.14 9.34
N VAL A 198 18.18 -13.56 9.50
CA VAL A 198 17.41 -13.06 8.34
C VAL A 198 18.06 -11.81 7.75
N GLY A 199 17.96 -11.66 6.42
CA GLY A 199 18.71 -10.65 5.66
C GLY A 199 18.44 -9.21 6.09
N ILE A 200 17.19 -8.88 6.43
CA ILE A 200 16.81 -7.51 6.81
C ILE A 200 17.48 -7.02 8.10
N ASN A 201 17.98 -7.93 8.95
CA ASN A 201 18.67 -7.55 10.19
C ASN A 201 20.02 -6.87 9.92
N SER A 202 20.69 -7.31 8.86
CA SER A 202 21.98 -6.81 8.38
C SER A 202 21.90 -5.87 7.18
N HIS A 203 20.69 -5.57 6.70
CA HIS A 203 20.52 -4.71 5.54
C HIS A 203 20.98 -3.27 5.85
N VAL A 204 21.79 -2.71 4.96
CA VAL A 204 22.31 -1.35 5.06
C VAL A 204 21.53 -0.46 4.10
N PHE A 205 20.67 0.40 4.66
CA PHE A 205 19.80 1.24 3.87
C PHE A 205 20.50 2.52 3.40
N SER A 206 20.53 2.75 2.08
CA SER A 206 20.88 4.05 1.49
C SER A 206 19.66 5.00 1.42
N ALA A 207 18.46 4.41 1.41
CA ALA A 207 17.14 5.02 1.50
C ALA A 207 16.15 3.98 2.08
N TYR A 208 14.98 4.43 2.55
CA TYR A 208 13.89 3.51 2.91
C TYR A 208 12.53 4.19 3.00
N THR A 209 11.49 3.36 3.01
CA THR A 209 10.14 3.66 3.46
C THR A 209 9.72 2.61 4.48
N ILE A 210 9.31 3.03 5.68
CA ILE A 210 8.81 2.16 6.74
C ILE A 210 7.37 2.57 7.04
N GLU A 211 6.46 1.60 6.98
CA GLU A 211 5.03 1.82 7.10
C GLU A 211 4.44 0.93 8.19
N ALA A 212 3.42 1.42 8.87
CA ALA A 212 2.62 0.66 9.83
C ALA A 212 1.25 1.31 9.99
N SER A 213 0.24 0.50 10.28
CA SER A 213 -1.03 0.97 10.85
C SER A 213 -1.08 0.63 12.33
N PHE A 214 -1.56 1.54 13.17
CA PHE A 214 -1.69 1.26 14.59
C PHE A 214 -2.87 1.99 15.23
N LYS A 215 -3.37 1.43 16.32
CA LYS A 215 -4.38 2.03 17.19
C LYS A 215 -3.95 1.82 18.63
N THR A 216 -3.43 2.88 19.26
CA THR A 216 -3.02 2.80 20.67
C THR A 216 -4.24 2.82 21.60
N THR A 217 -4.15 2.10 22.72
CA THR A 217 -5.10 2.19 23.84
C THR A 217 -4.58 3.04 24.99
N ALA A 218 -3.35 3.55 24.90
CA ALA A 218 -2.72 4.35 25.95
C ALA A 218 -2.11 5.64 25.41
N THR A 219 -2.14 6.69 26.23
CA THR A 219 -1.53 7.99 25.96
C THR A 219 -0.76 8.43 27.20
N ASN A 220 0.09 9.44 27.04
CA ASN A 220 0.96 10.04 28.05
C ASN A 220 2.02 9.08 28.57
N VAL A 221 2.41 8.13 27.72
CA VAL A 221 3.43 7.12 27.99
C VAL A 221 4.26 6.90 26.73
N TRP A 222 5.54 6.53 26.89
CA TRP A 222 6.39 6.21 25.76
C TRP A 222 6.03 4.85 25.20
N GLN A 223 5.81 4.73 23.90
CA GLN A 223 5.42 3.47 23.25
C GLN A 223 6.06 3.36 21.88
N VAL A 224 6.63 2.22 21.53
CA VAL A 224 7.21 1.97 20.20
C VAL A 224 6.28 1.06 19.40
N VAL A 225 5.87 1.54 18.22
CA VAL A 225 5.10 0.76 17.24
C VAL A 225 6.02 -0.20 16.51
N VAL A 226 7.05 0.35 15.85
CA VAL A 226 8.08 -0.39 15.10
C VAL A 226 9.46 0.12 15.51
N GLY A 227 10.40 -0.79 15.74
CA GLY A 227 11.78 -0.47 16.11
C GLY A 227 12.80 -1.34 15.40
N LYS A 228 14.01 -0.82 15.26
CA LYS A 228 15.21 -1.61 14.95
C LYS A 228 16.04 -1.68 16.22
N SER A 229 16.25 -2.88 16.75
CA SER A 229 17.09 -3.04 17.94
C SER A 229 18.54 -2.60 17.67
N GLY A 230 19.23 -2.14 18.71
CA GLY A 230 20.61 -1.71 18.63
C GLY A 230 20.94 -0.56 19.58
N ASN A 231 22.23 -0.27 19.73
CA ASN A 231 22.72 0.86 20.51
C ASN A 231 23.94 1.51 19.84
N PRO A 232 23.75 2.10 18.65
CA PRO A 232 24.84 2.63 17.82
C PRO A 232 25.69 3.70 18.50
N ILE A 233 25.07 4.56 19.32
CA ILE A 233 25.71 5.78 19.87
C ILE A 233 25.47 5.98 21.36
N GLY A 234 24.87 5.02 22.06
CA GLY A 234 24.46 5.21 23.45
C GLY A 234 23.16 6.02 23.56
N GLY A 235 22.01 5.36 23.48
CA GLY A 235 20.70 5.97 23.70
C GLY A 235 19.71 5.55 22.63
N GLN A 236 19.55 6.40 21.62
CA GLN A 236 18.64 6.19 20.49
C GLN A 236 19.02 4.93 19.70
N PRO A 237 18.06 3.99 19.48
CA PRO A 237 18.29 2.84 18.61
C PRO A 237 18.40 3.28 17.14
N PRO A 238 18.88 2.40 16.23
CA PRO A 238 19.01 2.73 14.80
C PRO A 238 17.73 3.29 14.19
N PHE A 239 16.57 2.78 14.61
CA PHE A 239 15.26 3.28 14.23
C PHE A 239 14.25 3.05 15.37
N SER A 240 13.36 4.02 15.58
CA SER A 240 12.13 3.85 16.36
C SER A 240 11.00 4.74 15.84
N LEU A 241 9.85 4.15 15.60
CA LEU A 241 8.58 4.84 15.39
C LEU A 241 7.79 4.78 16.70
N LYS A 242 7.72 5.91 17.41
CA LYS A 242 7.29 5.95 18.81
C LYS A 242 6.31 7.06 19.12
N ILE A 243 5.37 6.80 20.01
CA ILE A 243 4.47 7.80 20.59
C ILE A 243 5.18 8.39 21.82
N ARG A 244 5.32 9.71 21.84
CA ARG A 244 6.00 10.43 22.91
C ARG A 244 5.11 10.62 24.13
N ALA A 245 5.65 10.32 25.32
CA ALA A 245 4.90 10.42 26.57
C ALA A 245 4.47 11.83 26.96
N SER A 246 5.23 12.87 26.59
CA SER A 246 4.99 14.22 27.07
C SER A 246 3.77 14.90 26.45
N ASP A 247 3.42 14.52 25.22
CA ASP A 247 2.39 15.22 24.43
C ASP A 247 1.74 14.36 23.34
N ASN A 248 1.98 13.04 23.35
CA ASN A 248 1.38 12.07 22.43
C ASN A 248 1.72 12.26 20.95
N HIS A 249 2.73 13.06 20.60
CA HIS A 249 3.14 13.17 19.20
C HIS A 249 3.87 11.91 18.76
N LEU A 250 3.68 11.55 17.49
CA LEU A 250 4.42 10.46 16.87
C LEU A 250 5.81 10.96 16.47
N VAL A 251 6.81 10.15 16.73
CA VAL A 251 8.21 10.46 16.49
C VAL A 251 8.84 9.33 15.69
N ALA A 252 9.37 9.65 14.52
CA ALA A 252 10.31 8.79 13.82
C ALA A 252 11.74 9.19 14.25
N GLY A 253 12.34 8.42 15.14
CA GLY A 253 13.71 8.60 15.60
C GLY A 253 14.68 7.67 14.88
N ILE A 254 15.82 8.19 14.45
CA ILE A 254 16.86 7.44 13.73
C ILE A 254 18.24 7.80 14.26
N VAL A 255 19.22 6.96 13.93
CA VAL A 255 20.62 7.40 13.85
C VAL A 255 21.01 7.47 12.39
N ASP A 256 21.27 8.69 11.91
CA ASP A 256 21.57 8.95 10.50
C ASP A 256 22.93 8.40 10.09
N GLY A 257 23.23 8.38 8.79
CA GLY A 257 24.48 7.83 8.25
C GLY A 257 25.76 8.45 8.81
N ALA A 258 25.69 9.64 9.40
CA ALA A 258 26.79 10.31 10.09
C ALA A 258 26.91 9.93 11.57
N GLY A 259 26.07 9.04 12.09
CA GLY A 259 26.07 8.64 13.49
C GLY A 259 25.40 9.66 14.42
N THR A 260 24.46 10.45 13.92
CA THR A 260 23.76 11.47 14.71
C THR A 260 22.30 11.07 14.94
N ALA A 261 21.83 11.18 16.19
CA ALA A 261 20.41 11.01 16.49
C ALA A 261 19.58 12.12 15.83
N LYS A 262 18.53 11.73 15.11
CA LYS A 262 17.62 12.64 14.41
C LYS A 262 16.18 12.20 14.66
N GLU A 263 15.27 13.16 14.72
CA GLU A 263 13.85 12.89 14.93
C GLU A 263 13.01 13.71 13.95
N ALA A 264 11.99 13.09 13.37
CA ALA A 264 10.87 13.76 12.73
C ALA A 264 9.65 13.60 13.64
N VAL A 265 9.08 14.71 14.11
CA VAL A 265 8.02 14.75 15.12
C VAL A 265 6.75 15.27 14.47
N SER A 266 5.62 14.59 14.66
CA SER A 266 4.35 15.02 14.08
C SER A 266 3.91 16.40 14.57
N THR A 267 3.05 17.08 13.81
CA THR A 267 2.40 18.33 14.26
C THR A 267 1.12 18.05 15.06
N ARG A 268 0.50 16.90 14.84
CA ARG A 268 -0.67 16.43 15.59
C ARG A 268 -0.30 15.42 16.67
N ALA A 269 -1.07 15.44 17.76
CA ALA A 269 -1.05 14.40 18.78
C ALA A 269 -1.82 13.15 18.32
N ILE A 270 -1.33 11.98 18.70
CA ILE A 270 -2.01 10.70 18.52
C ILE A 270 -3.08 10.54 19.60
N THR A 271 -4.28 10.14 19.18
CA THR A 271 -5.41 9.87 20.06
C THR A 271 -5.58 8.38 20.32
N SER A 272 -5.90 8.02 21.56
CA SER A 272 -6.25 6.63 21.90
C SER A 272 -7.53 6.20 21.17
N GLY A 273 -7.61 4.93 20.77
CA GLY A 273 -8.76 4.32 20.14
C GLY A 273 -9.01 4.72 18.67
N THR A 274 -8.10 5.47 18.06
CA THR A 274 -8.15 5.85 16.62
C THR A 274 -7.08 5.12 15.83
N TRP A 275 -7.43 4.58 14.67
CA TRP A 275 -6.45 4.02 13.73
C TRP A 275 -5.69 5.12 13.01
N PHE A 276 -4.37 4.97 12.94
CA PHE A 276 -3.47 5.79 12.16
C PHE A 276 -2.63 4.89 11.27
N SER A 277 -2.57 5.21 9.98
CA SER A 277 -1.61 4.63 9.04
C SER A 277 -0.50 5.63 8.79
N VAL A 278 0.75 5.19 8.91
CA VAL A 278 1.90 6.09 8.91
C VAL A 278 2.99 5.57 7.98
N ALA A 279 3.70 6.51 7.37
CA ALA A 279 4.86 6.22 6.54
C ALA A 279 6.03 7.12 6.96
N VAL A 280 7.19 6.50 7.16
CA VAL A 280 8.46 7.18 7.41
C VAL A 280 9.36 6.95 6.21
N THR A 281 9.72 8.02 5.51
CA THR A 281 10.65 7.93 4.37
C THR A 281 11.98 8.57 4.73
N ALA A 282 13.09 7.93 4.41
CA ALA A 282 14.42 8.51 4.54
C ALA A 282 15.20 8.42 3.24
N SER A 283 15.73 9.55 2.77
CA SER A 283 16.71 9.63 1.70
C SER A 283 18.11 9.88 2.27
N ALA A 284 19.10 10.17 1.43
CA ALA A 284 20.41 10.60 1.89
C ALA A 284 20.39 11.95 2.64
N THR A 285 19.34 12.76 2.50
CA THR A 285 19.32 14.15 3.00
C THR A 285 18.10 14.48 3.86
N GLU A 286 17.01 13.71 3.76
CA GLU A 286 15.74 14.05 4.41
C GLU A 286 15.13 12.81 5.07
N LEU A 287 14.67 12.97 6.31
CA LEU A 287 13.73 12.09 7.01
C LEU A 287 12.35 12.76 6.99
N LYS A 288 11.30 12.06 6.55
CA LYS A 288 9.93 12.58 6.53
C LYS A 288 9.00 11.64 7.27
N LEU A 289 8.01 12.23 7.95
CA LEU A 289 6.94 11.51 8.64
C LEU A 289 5.60 11.90 8.02
N TRP A 290 4.84 10.91 7.58
CA TRP A 290 3.50 11.05 7.05
C TRP A 290 2.50 10.31 7.94
N ILE A 291 1.33 10.90 8.16
CA ILE A 291 0.25 10.30 8.96
C ILE A 291 -1.06 10.45 8.21
N LYS A 292 -1.83 9.36 8.12
CA LYS A 292 -3.24 9.34 7.76
C LYS A 292 -4.05 8.78 8.92
N SER A 293 -4.98 9.56 9.44
CA SER A 293 -6.03 9.09 10.34
C SER A 293 -7.28 8.73 9.54
N SER A 294 -8.27 8.13 10.20
CA SER A 294 -9.60 7.90 9.59
C SER A 294 -10.30 9.18 9.15
N ALA A 295 -9.92 10.34 9.69
CA ALA A 295 -10.48 11.65 9.32
C ALA A 295 -9.75 12.31 8.13
N ASP A 296 -8.58 11.81 7.74
CA ASP A 296 -7.83 12.36 6.60
C ASP A 296 -8.18 11.58 5.32
N SER A 297 -8.51 12.30 4.25
CA SER A 297 -8.71 11.71 2.92
C SER A 297 -7.39 11.20 2.33
N THR A 298 -6.27 11.84 2.67
CA THR A 298 -4.93 11.48 2.16
C THR A 298 -3.88 11.53 3.27
N PRO A 299 -2.77 10.76 3.19
CA PRO A 299 -1.64 10.93 4.10
C PRO A 299 -1.12 12.38 4.13
N VAL A 300 -0.96 12.93 5.33
CA VAL A 300 -0.48 14.30 5.56
C VAL A 300 1.01 14.26 5.91
N LEU A 301 1.82 15.11 5.25
CA LEU A 301 3.22 15.31 5.62
C LEU A 301 3.28 16.09 6.92
N GLU A 302 3.72 15.44 7.98
CA GLU A 302 3.76 16.02 9.33
C GLU A 302 5.13 16.62 9.66
N ALA A 303 6.22 16.05 9.14
CA ALA A 303 7.55 16.58 9.39
C ALA A 303 8.54 16.27 8.28
N THR A 304 9.54 17.15 8.13
CA THR A 304 10.75 16.94 7.33
C THR A 304 11.96 17.37 8.15
N THR A 305 12.87 16.42 8.42
CA THR A 305 14.08 16.63 9.20
C THR A 305 15.31 16.42 8.33
N PRO A 306 16.25 17.39 8.28
CA PRO A 306 17.52 17.20 7.58
C PRO A 306 18.41 16.16 8.25
N ILE A 307 18.90 15.21 7.47
CA ILE A 307 19.77 14.10 7.90
C ILE A 307 20.99 13.98 6.98
N SER A 308 22.02 13.26 7.42
CA SER A 308 23.21 12.96 6.60
C SER A 308 23.37 11.46 6.42
N GLY A 309 22.77 10.92 5.36
CA GLY A 309 22.63 9.49 5.09
C GLY A 309 21.44 8.88 5.85
N ALA A 310 20.74 7.92 5.22
CA ALA A 310 19.50 7.38 5.78
C ALA A 310 19.71 6.48 7.02
N PHE A 311 20.85 5.81 7.12
CA PHE A 311 21.05 4.75 8.11
C PHE A 311 22.51 4.65 8.57
N PHE A 312 22.72 4.60 9.89
CA PHE A 312 24.04 4.40 10.46
C PHE A 312 24.47 2.93 10.43
N ASN A 313 25.44 2.59 9.58
CA ASN A 313 26.05 1.27 9.58
C ASN A 313 27.21 1.18 10.60
N TYR A 314 26.88 0.95 11.87
CA TYR A 314 27.87 0.68 12.91
C TYR A 314 28.21 -0.81 12.93
N ALA A 315 29.49 -1.14 12.81
CA ALA A 315 30.04 -2.50 12.95
C ALA A 315 29.18 -3.62 12.31
N GLY A 316 28.60 -3.38 11.12
CA GLY A 316 27.79 -4.36 10.40
C GLY A 316 26.52 -4.78 11.15
N VAL A 317 25.77 -3.79 11.69
CA VAL A 317 24.60 -4.01 12.56
C VAL A 317 23.76 -5.21 12.11
N ASN A 318 23.66 -6.23 12.97
CA ASN A 318 22.86 -7.43 12.72
C ASN A 318 21.94 -7.65 13.92
N ALA A 319 20.99 -6.73 14.06
CA ALA A 319 20.06 -6.69 15.18
C ALA A 319 18.61 -6.81 14.67
N PRO A 320 17.69 -7.39 15.45
CA PRO A 320 16.34 -7.64 14.97
C PRO A 320 15.53 -6.37 14.76
N TRP A 321 14.63 -6.41 13.80
CA TRP A 321 13.46 -5.54 13.75
C TRP A 321 12.43 -6.07 14.75
N VAL A 322 11.72 -5.16 15.41
CA VAL A 322 10.80 -5.47 16.50
C VAL A 322 9.52 -4.66 16.31
N VAL A 323 8.37 -5.30 16.47
CA VAL A 323 7.05 -4.67 16.51
C VAL A 323 6.51 -4.78 17.93
N GLY A 324 6.03 -3.66 18.47
CA GLY A 324 5.43 -3.59 19.80
C GLY A 324 6.41 -3.35 20.97
N LEU A 325 7.72 -3.25 20.72
CA LEU A 325 8.71 -2.99 21.78
C LEU A 325 9.90 -2.16 21.29
N GLY A 326 10.34 -1.23 22.14
CA GLY A 326 11.47 -0.33 21.89
C GLY A 326 12.75 -0.73 22.60
N LYS A 327 13.80 0.05 22.33
CA LYS A 327 15.08 -0.01 23.05
C LYS A 327 15.50 1.39 23.50
N TRP A 328 16.06 1.48 24.69
CA TRP A 328 16.79 2.67 25.17
C TRP A 328 18.10 2.22 25.81
N ASN A 329 19.24 2.74 25.34
CA ASN A 329 20.56 2.29 25.81
C ASN A 329 20.71 0.75 25.80
N ASN A 330 20.20 0.11 24.74
CA ASN A 330 20.17 -1.36 24.56
C ASN A 330 19.25 -2.16 25.50
N ALA A 331 18.58 -1.53 26.47
CA ALA A 331 17.58 -2.16 27.32
C ALA A 331 16.20 -2.12 26.66
N ASP A 332 15.37 -3.14 26.90
CA ASP A 332 13.96 -3.12 26.51
C ASP A 332 13.25 -1.93 27.16
N ALA A 333 12.51 -1.19 26.36
CA ALA A 333 11.81 0.01 26.79
C ALA A 333 10.53 0.21 25.97
N ASP A 334 9.62 1.01 26.51
CA ASP A 334 8.50 1.60 25.78
C ASP A 334 7.60 0.57 25.06
N PRO A 335 7.07 -0.46 25.76
CA PRO A 335 6.20 -1.48 25.14
C PRO A 335 4.91 -0.85 24.58
N PHE A 336 4.43 -1.31 23.43
CA PHE A 336 3.18 -0.82 22.87
C PHE A 336 1.96 -1.29 23.66
N SER A 337 0.85 -0.58 23.52
CA SER A 337 -0.45 -1.01 24.06
C SER A 337 -1.52 -0.65 23.05
N GLY A 338 -2.22 -1.65 22.52
CA GLY A 338 -3.22 -1.50 21.47
C GLY A 338 -2.92 -2.41 20.28
N ASN A 339 -3.43 -2.06 19.10
CA ASN A 339 -3.31 -2.86 17.89
C ASN A 339 -2.25 -2.30 16.94
N ILE A 340 -1.48 -3.17 16.30
CA ILE A 340 -0.57 -2.84 15.19
C ILE A 340 -0.90 -3.77 14.03
N ASP A 341 -0.85 -3.22 12.84
CA ASP A 341 -1.15 -3.90 11.60
C ASP A 341 -0.30 -3.42 10.42
N GLU A 342 -0.22 -4.21 9.36
CA GLU A 342 0.28 -3.80 8.05
C GLU A 342 1.68 -3.12 8.11
N VAL A 343 2.66 -3.83 8.68
CA VAL A 343 4.03 -3.32 8.85
C VAL A 343 4.89 -3.66 7.64
N ARG A 344 5.32 -2.66 6.88
CA ARG A 344 6.12 -2.84 5.65
C ARG A 344 7.42 -2.03 5.69
N ILE A 345 8.49 -2.62 5.19
CA ILE A 345 9.79 -1.97 5.06
C ILE A 345 10.26 -2.12 3.62
N CYS A 346 10.54 -0.99 2.97
CA CYS A 346 11.01 -0.89 1.59
C CYS A 346 12.42 -0.27 1.57
N PRO A 347 13.32 -0.68 0.65
CA PRO A 347 14.69 -0.17 0.57
C PRO A 347 14.82 1.14 -0.21
N GLU A 348 13.70 1.80 -0.51
CA GLU A 348 13.64 3.01 -1.34
C GLU A 348 12.67 4.04 -0.76
N VAL A 349 12.82 5.30 -1.16
CA VAL A 349 11.82 6.34 -0.87
C VAL A 349 10.66 6.16 -1.84
N LEU A 350 9.53 5.67 -1.33
CA LEU A 350 8.30 5.55 -2.11
C LEU A 350 7.65 6.93 -2.27
N ALA A 351 7.03 7.13 -3.43
CA ALA A 351 6.09 8.22 -3.60
C ALA A 351 4.84 7.97 -2.72
N PRO A 352 4.16 9.01 -2.19
CA PRO A 352 2.97 8.82 -1.36
C PRO A 352 1.84 8.00 -2.01
N SER A 353 1.75 8.01 -3.34
CA SER A 353 0.80 7.18 -4.10
C SER A 353 1.09 5.68 -4.04
N ALA A 354 2.29 5.27 -3.62
CA ALA A 354 2.72 3.88 -3.50
C ALA A 354 2.74 3.40 -2.03
N PHE A 355 2.32 4.23 -1.08
CA PHE A 355 2.13 3.82 0.31
C PHE A 355 1.02 2.76 0.40
N LEU A 356 1.06 1.93 1.45
CA LEU A 356 0.04 0.92 1.75
C LEU A 356 -1.37 1.51 1.81
N VAL A 357 -1.46 2.75 2.29
CA VAL A 357 -2.68 3.56 2.32
C VAL A 357 -2.43 4.84 1.50
N PRO A 358 -2.66 4.80 0.17
CA PRO A 358 -2.33 5.89 -0.74
C PRO A 358 -3.40 7.00 -0.70
N MET A 359 -3.18 8.05 -1.49
CA MET A 359 -4.02 9.26 -1.61
C MET A 359 -5.48 9.05 -2.09
N THR A 360 -6.04 7.84 -2.18
CA THR A 360 -7.31 7.64 -2.94
C THR A 360 -8.27 6.53 -2.51
N SER A 361 -8.30 6.02 -1.26
CA SER A 361 -9.37 5.04 -0.95
C SER A 361 -9.84 4.98 0.51
N ASN A 362 -10.94 5.66 0.80
CA ASN A 362 -12.04 5.08 1.58
C ASN A 362 -13.29 5.05 0.69
N ASP A 363 -13.34 4.27 -0.38
CA ASP A 363 -14.50 4.18 -1.29
C ASP A 363 -15.13 2.79 -1.13
N THR A 364 -16.09 2.67 -0.19
CA THR A 364 -16.67 1.37 0.22
C THR A 364 -17.62 0.80 -0.83
N ASP A 365 -18.30 1.65 -1.60
CA ASP A 365 -19.21 1.20 -2.66
C ASP A 365 -18.58 1.19 -4.07
N THR A 366 -17.29 1.53 -4.15
CA THR A 366 -16.39 1.39 -5.30
C THR A 366 -16.80 2.20 -6.52
N ASP A 367 -17.45 3.33 -6.31
CA ASP A 367 -17.99 4.14 -7.38
C ASP A 367 -17.07 5.31 -7.82
N GLY A 368 -15.94 5.47 -7.12
CA GLY A 368 -14.91 6.46 -7.39
C GLY A 368 -15.04 7.73 -6.54
N MET A 369 -15.97 7.76 -5.57
CA MET A 369 -16.12 8.81 -4.58
C MET A 369 -15.64 8.32 -3.20
N ASP A 370 -15.13 9.23 -2.35
CA ASP A 370 -14.66 8.85 -1.02
C ASP A 370 -15.80 8.90 0.01
N ASP A 371 -15.94 7.86 0.84
CA ASP A 371 -16.99 7.66 1.84
C ASP A 371 -17.17 8.88 2.76
N ALA A 372 -16.06 9.54 3.14
CA ALA A 372 -16.12 10.68 4.03
C ALA A 372 -16.68 11.90 3.31
N TRP A 373 -16.31 12.10 2.04
CA TRP A 373 -16.90 13.12 1.19
C TRP A 373 -18.37 12.85 0.91
N GLU A 374 -18.75 11.61 0.62
CA GLU A 374 -20.14 11.21 0.40
C GLU A 374 -20.99 11.36 1.67
N THR A 375 -20.46 10.96 2.82
CA THR A 375 -21.15 11.15 4.10
C THR A 375 -21.33 12.63 4.42
N ALA A 376 -20.34 13.47 4.14
CA ALA A 376 -20.45 14.92 4.33
C ALA A 376 -21.41 15.60 3.35
N SER A 377 -21.46 15.13 2.10
CA SER A 377 -22.24 15.73 1.01
C SER A 377 -23.70 15.25 1.02
N PHE A 378 -23.91 13.95 1.23
CA PHE A 378 -25.17 13.24 1.03
C PHE A 378 -25.75 12.63 2.32
N GLY A 379 -24.94 12.51 3.38
CA GLY A 379 -25.33 11.84 4.62
C GLY A 379 -25.22 10.32 4.60
N GLY A 380 -24.57 9.74 3.57
CA GLY A 380 -24.27 8.31 3.46
C GLY A 380 -23.87 7.88 2.04
N LEU A 381 -23.59 6.59 1.88
CA LEU A 381 -23.00 5.96 0.67
C LEU A 381 -24.04 5.40 -0.29
N SER A 382 -25.12 6.15 -0.54
CA SER A 382 -26.24 5.67 -1.37
C SER A 382 -26.34 6.36 -2.71
N GLN A 383 -25.57 7.42 -2.89
CA GLN A 383 -25.52 8.16 -4.14
C GLN A 383 -24.51 7.52 -5.05
N THR A 384 -24.81 7.46 -6.33
CA THR A 384 -23.86 6.91 -7.30
C THR A 384 -23.01 8.02 -7.90
N ALA A 385 -21.82 7.67 -8.37
CA ALA A 385 -20.93 8.54 -9.14
C ALA A 385 -21.60 9.21 -10.37
N THR A 386 -22.62 8.56 -10.94
CA THR A 386 -23.40 9.08 -12.08
C THR A 386 -24.67 9.83 -11.68
N GLY A 387 -25.01 9.86 -10.39
CA GLY A 387 -26.09 10.67 -9.84
C GLY A 387 -25.78 12.16 -9.91
N ASP A 388 -26.81 12.97 -9.65
CA ASP A 388 -26.77 14.44 -9.61
C ASP A 388 -27.65 14.84 -8.41
N PHE A 389 -27.04 14.89 -7.23
CA PHE A 389 -27.77 14.94 -5.96
C PHE A 389 -28.58 16.22 -5.79
N ASP A 390 -28.08 17.35 -6.28
CA ASP A 390 -28.73 18.65 -6.18
C ASP A 390 -29.46 19.12 -7.45
N GLY A 391 -29.32 18.37 -8.56
CA GLY A 391 -30.05 18.57 -9.80
C GLY A 391 -29.53 19.72 -10.66
N ASP A 392 -28.25 20.09 -10.52
CA ASP A 392 -27.65 21.20 -11.26
C ASP A 392 -27.06 20.83 -12.62
N GLY A 393 -27.08 19.53 -12.94
CA GLY A 393 -26.59 18.95 -14.18
C GLY A 393 -25.13 18.51 -14.14
N THR A 394 -24.46 18.65 -13.00
CA THR A 394 -23.12 18.07 -12.73
C THR A 394 -23.29 16.73 -12.02
N ASN A 395 -22.59 15.69 -12.46
CA ASN A 395 -22.66 14.42 -11.73
C ASN A 395 -21.76 14.42 -10.49
N ASN A 396 -22.12 13.64 -9.48
CA ASN A 396 -21.48 13.58 -8.18
C ASN A 396 -19.96 13.32 -8.29
N LEU A 397 -19.53 12.44 -9.21
CA LEU A 397 -18.10 12.15 -9.43
C LEU A 397 -17.32 13.35 -9.98
N THR A 398 -17.94 14.13 -10.89
CA THR A 398 -17.34 15.36 -11.41
C THR A 398 -17.25 16.41 -10.32
N GLU A 399 -18.25 16.48 -9.44
CA GLU A 399 -18.21 17.39 -8.30
C GLU A 399 -17.11 17.04 -7.31
N TYR A 400 -17.01 15.76 -6.95
CA TYR A 400 -15.94 15.25 -6.11
C TYR A 400 -14.55 15.59 -6.68
N ARG A 401 -14.32 15.28 -7.96
CA ARG A 401 -13.04 15.53 -8.64
C ARG A 401 -12.66 17.00 -8.77
N LEU A 402 -13.65 17.90 -8.83
CA LEU A 402 -13.45 19.34 -8.97
C LEU A 402 -13.56 20.09 -7.63
N GLY A 403 -13.82 19.40 -6.52
CA GLY A 403 -14.06 20.03 -5.22
C GLY A 403 -15.27 20.97 -5.21
N LEU A 404 -16.30 20.65 -6.00
CA LEU A 404 -17.58 21.35 -6.01
C LEU A 404 -18.44 20.91 -4.81
N VAL A 405 -19.51 21.65 -4.55
CA VAL A 405 -20.42 21.43 -3.43
C VAL A 405 -21.65 20.67 -3.91
N ALA A 406 -21.63 19.34 -3.76
CA ALA A 406 -22.62 18.41 -4.33
C ALA A 406 -24.06 18.50 -3.81
N ASN A 407 -24.30 19.38 -2.83
CA ASN A 407 -25.63 19.64 -2.26
C ASN A 407 -26.08 21.09 -2.47
N SER A 408 -25.48 21.78 -3.44
CA SER A 408 -25.72 23.19 -3.73
C SER A 408 -25.85 23.38 -5.23
N GLY A 409 -27.09 23.47 -5.72
CA GLY A 409 -27.35 23.57 -7.18
C GLY A 409 -26.92 24.88 -7.86
N THR A 410 -26.06 25.66 -7.19
CA THR A 410 -25.32 26.77 -7.77
C THR A 410 -23.85 26.42 -8.06
N SER A 411 -23.36 25.27 -7.59
CA SER A 411 -21.96 24.84 -7.63
C SER A 411 -21.66 23.87 -8.79
N ARG A 412 -22.02 24.26 -10.01
CA ARG A 412 -21.94 23.36 -11.18
C ARG A 412 -20.63 23.45 -11.97
N PHE A 413 -20.28 22.36 -12.65
CA PHE A 413 -19.29 22.35 -13.72
C PHE A 413 -19.86 22.98 -15.00
N ALA A 414 -19.70 24.30 -15.14
CA ALA A 414 -20.11 25.02 -16.33
C ALA A 414 -19.01 25.94 -16.88
N ALA A 415 -18.80 25.88 -18.19
CA ALA A 415 -17.97 26.83 -18.90
C ALA A 415 -18.72 28.15 -19.15
N ILE A 416 -18.07 29.25 -18.80
CA ILE A 416 -18.54 30.61 -19.05
C ILE A 416 -17.66 31.22 -20.13
N ARG A 417 -18.28 31.85 -21.14
CA ARG A 417 -17.58 32.59 -22.17
C ARG A 417 -17.53 34.08 -21.81
N ALA A 418 -16.33 34.62 -21.65
CA ALA A 418 -16.09 36.04 -21.47
C ALA A 418 -16.24 36.82 -22.80
N ALA A 419 -16.38 38.14 -22.70
CA ALA A 419 -16.58 39.02 -23.87
C ALA A 419 -15.40 38.98 -24.85
N ASP A 420 -14.19 38.73 -24.35
CA ASP A 420 -12.95 38.56 -25.11
C ASP A 420 -12.83 37.19 -25.82
N GLY A 421 -13.82 36.32 -25.64
CA GLY A 421 -13.85 34.98 -26.23
C GLY A 421 -13.15 33.90 -25.43
N ARG A 422 -12.59 34.21 -24.25
CA ARG A 422 -12.01 33.23 -23.34
C ARG A 422 -13.12 32.40 -22.69
N LEU A 423 -12.94 31.08 -22.65
CA LEU A 423 -13.74 30.15 -21.87
C LEU A 423 -13.10 29.97 -20.49
N THR A 424 -13.90 29.97 -19.43
CA THR A 424 -13.46 29.68 -18.05
C THR A 424 -14.41 28.73 -17.36
N TRP A 425 -13.90 27.82 -16.53
CA TRP A 425 -14.70 26.83 -15.78
C TRP A 425 -14.05 26.53 -14.41
N PRO A 426 -14.83 26.00 -13.44
CA PRO A 426 -14.27 25.52 -12.16
C PRO A 426 -13.21 24.44 -12.36
N SER A 427 -12.13 24.50 -11.60
CA SER A 427 -10.97 23.64 -11.79
C SER A 427 -10.18 23.46 -10.48
N VAL A 428 -9.44 22.36 -10.42
CA VAL A 428 -8.42 22.08 -9.39
C VAL A 428 -7.10 21.70 -10.05
N THR A 429 -5.99 21.75 -9.32
CA THR A 429 -4.71 21.22 -9.80
C THR A 429 -4.73 19.70 -9.81
N GLY A 430 -4.11 19.08 -10.82
CA GLY A 430 -3.96 17.62 -10.89
C GLY A 430 -4.93 16.91 -11.85
N VAL A 431 -5.92 17.63 -12.40
CA VAL A 431 -6.80 17.14 -13.48
C VAL A 431 -6.39 17.69 -14.84
N ASN A 432 -6.90 17.11 -15.92
CA ASN A 432 -6.78 17.66 -17.27
C ASN A 432 -8.16 17.86 -17.92
N PHE A 433 -8.25 18.82 -18.84
CA PHE A 433 -9.47 19.06 -19.60
C PHE A 433 -9.22 18.99 -21.10
N THR A 434 -10.17 18.43 -21.84
CA THR A 434 -10.22 18.52 -23.30
C THR A 434 -11.28 19.53 -23.71
N VAL A 435 -10.88 20.57 -24.42
CA VAL A 435 -11.81 21.52 -25.03
C VAL A 435 -12.20 21.01 -26.42
N MET A 436 -13.49 20.78 -26.60
CA MET A 436 -14.08 20.33 -27.85
C MET A 436 -14.84 21.47 -28.52
N ARG A 437 -14.82 21.51 -29.85
CA ARG A 437 -15.51 22.50 -30.68
C ARG A 437 -16.41 21.83 -31.71
N SER A 438 -17.54 22.47 -32.01
CA SER A 438 -18.35 22.12 -33.17
C SER A 438 -19.07 23.34 -33.74
N THR A 439 -19.40 23.33 -35.03
CA THR A 439 -20.28 24.35 -35.65
C THR A 439 -21.76 23.97 -35.58
N THR A 440 -22.08 22.77 -35.10
CA THR A 440 -23.45 22.27 -34.91
C THR A 440 -23.57 21.52 -33.58
N LEU A 441 -24.79 21.19 -33.14
CA LEU A 441 -25.02 20.37 -31.95
C LEU A 441 -25.20 18.87 -32.29
N ALA A 442 -24.92 18.45 -33.53
CA ALA A 442 -25.11 17.07 -33.94
C ALA A 442 -24.17 16.10 -33.20
N ALA A 443 -24.64 14.88 -32.93
CA ALA A 443 -23.77 13.84 -32.42
C ALA A 443 -22.64 13.54 -33.43
N GLY A 444 -21.41 13.39 -32.95
CA GLY A 444 -20.23 13.13 -33.80
C GLY A 444 -19.60 14.36 -34.48
N SER A 445 -20.19 15.56 -34.37
CA SER A 445 -19.63 16.77 -35.00
C SER A 445 -18.55 17.49 -34.17
N TRP A 446 -18.18 16.95 -33.01
CA TRP A 446 -17.29 17.58 -32.05
C TRP A 446 -15.84 17.15 -32.29
N ILE A 447 -14.94 18.13 -32.40
CA ILE A 447 -13.49 17.91 -32.57
C ILE A 447 -12.71 18.51 -31.39
N PRO A 448 -11.62 17.87 -30.92
CA PRO A 448 -10.75 18.47 -29.91
C PRO A 448 -10.01 19.67 -30.50
N VAL A 449 -9.91 20.76 -29.72
CA VAL A 449 -9.22 22.00 -30.09
C VAL A 449 -8.18 22.45 -29.07
N GLY A 450 -8.13 21.82 -27.90
CA GLY A 450 -7.10 22.08 -26.90
C GLY A 450 -7.16 21.10 -25.74
N SER A 451 -6.03 20.93 -25.07
CA SER A 451 -5.93 20.27 -23.77
C SER A 451 -5.41 21.30 -22.76
N VAL A 452 -6.03 21.36 -21.59
CA VAL A 452 -5.77 22.38 -20.57
C VAL A 452 -5.50 21.68 -19.25
N PRO A 453 -4.28 21.82 -18.69
CA PRO A 453 -4.00 21.38 -17.34
C PRO A 453 -4.85 22.15 -16.33
N GLY A 454 -5.36 21.46 -15.31
CA GLY A 454 -6.15 22.05 -14.26
C GLY A 454 -5.34 23.02 -13.39
N THR A 455 -5.97 24.14 -13.04
CA THR A 455 -5.43 25.17 -12.13
C THR A 455 -6.32 25.32 -10.91
N ALA A 456 -5.78 25.85 -9.82
CA ALA A 456 -6.56 26.08 -8.61
C ALA A 456 -7.70 27.09 -8.86
N GLY A 457 -8.92 26.71 -8.47
CA GLY A 457 -10.13 27.52 -8.57
C GLY A 457 -10.76 27.52 -9.96
N THR A 458 -10.08 28.10 -10.96
CA THR A 458 -10.61 28.22 -12.32
C THR A 458 -9.55 27.97 -13.37
N ALA A 459 -9.88 27.20 -14.41
CA ALA A 459 -9.08 27.05 -15.62
C ALA A 459 -9.71 27.87 -16.77
N GLY A 460 -8.95 28.08 -17.84
CA GLY A 460 -9.51 28.74 -19.02
C GLY A 460 -8.72 28.55 -20.30
N PHE A 461 -9.42 28.76 -21.41
CA PHE A 461 -8.93 28.49 -22.76
C PHE A 461 -9.46 29.52 -23.75
N THR A 462 -8.60 29.91 -24.70
CA THR A 462 -8.98 30.73 -25.85
C THR A 462 -8.70 29.91 -27.10
N ASP A 463 -9.73 29.67 -27.92
CA ASP A 463 -9.55 28.98 -29.19
C ASP A 463 -8.66 29.82 -30.11
N PRO A 464 -7.49 29.30 -30.56
CA PRO A 464 -6.57 30.06 -31.40
C PRO A 464 -7.08 30.22 -32.85
N SER A 465 -8.12 29.46 -33.24
CA SER A 465 -8.59 29.40 -34.63
C SER A 465 -10.12 29.24 -34.75
N PRO A 466 -10.92 30.14 -34.12
CA PRO A 466 -12.38 30.01 -34.13
C PRO A 466 -12.94 30.17 -35.56
N PRO A 467 -13.94 29.36 -35.97
CA PRO A 467 -14.51 29.43 -37.31
C PRO A 467 -15.35 30.69 -37.51
N VAL A 468 -15.43 31.14 -38.76
CA VAL A 468 -16.28 32.26 -39.18
C VAL A 468 -17.75 31.87 -39.01
N GLY A 469 -18.54 32.72 -38.37
CA GLY A 469 -19.97 32.48 -38.12
C GLY A 469 -20.31 31.87 -36.75
N GLY A 470 -19.30 31.58 -35.92
CA GLY A 470 -19.48 31.09 -34.54
C GLY A 470 -19.33 29.58 -34.39
N ALA A 471 -19.14 29.13 -33.15
CA ALA A 471 -19.01 27.73 -32.79
C ALA A 471 -19.58 27.46 -31.39
N PHE A 472 -19.94 26.21 -31.16
CA PHE A 472 -20.23 25.64 -29.85
C PHE A 472 -18.97 25.03 -29.26
N TYR A 473 -18.86 25.14 -27.93
CA TYR A 473 -17.76 24.56 -27.17
C TYR A 473 -18.33 23.69 -26.05
N ARG A 474 -17.64 22.59 -25.74
CA ARG A 474 -17.84 21.82 -24.52
C ARG A 474 -16.48 21.49 -23.93
N VAL A 475 -16.42 21.42 -22.61
CA VAL A 475 -15.21 21.08 -21.86
C VAL A 475 -15.44 19.70 -21.26
N LEU A 476 -14.53 18.78 -21.52
CA LEU A 476 -14.53 17.44 -20.94
C LEU A 476 -13.51 17.42 -19.81
N LEU A 477 -13.91 16.97 -18.63
CA LEU A 477 -13.00 16.59 -17.57
C LEU A 477 -12.44 15.20 -17.91
N GLU A 478 -11.12 15.09 -17.99
CA GLU A 478 -10.44 13.81 -18.16
C GLU A 478 -10.10 13.23 -16.78
N PRO A 479 -10.29 11.91 -16.57
CA PRO A 479 -9.93 11.22 -15.31
C PRO A 479 -8.47 11.38 -14.91
#